data_AF-A0A1M5ZU78-F1
#
_entry.id   AF-A0A1M5ZU78-F1
#
_cell.length_a   1.000
_cell.length_b   1.000
_cell.length_c   1.000
_cell.angle_alpha   90.00
_cell.angle_beta   90.00
_cell.angle_gamma   90.00
#
_symmetry.space_group_name_H-M   'P 1'
#
loop_
_entity.id
_entity.type
_entity.pdbx_description
1 polymer ?
#
loop_
_entity_poly.entity_id
_entity_poly.type
_entity_poly.pdbx_seq_one_letter_code
_entity_poly.pdbx_strand_id
1 'polypeptide(L)' 'MEKIIWVRSNGKMIGAKEDDGLDIVNKYLEEGWSVKHISACAVGDSINQGQAYIVIEKNDG' A
#
# COMPACT_ATOMS: atom_id res chain seq x y z
N MET A 1 15.47 -7.84 5.59
CA MET A 1 14.48 -7.15 6.47
C MET A 1 13.07 -7.12 5.88
N GLU A 2 12.01 -6.99 6.70
CA GLU A 2 10.60 -6.86 6.28
C GLU A 2 9.93 -5.60 6.86
N LYS A 3 9.01 -5.02 6.10
CA LYS A 3 8.16 -3.87 6.49
C LYS A 3 6.73 -4.10 6.05
N ILE A 4 5.76 -3.67 6.86
CA ILE A 4 4.33 -3.71 6.53
C ILE A 4 3.84 -2.29 6.31
N ILE A 5 3.24 -2.02 5.16
CA ILE A 5 2.71 -0.71 4.78
C ILE A 5 1.22 -0.85 4.50
N TRP A 6 0.41 -0.06 5.20
CA TRP A 6 -1.02 0.01 4.94
C TRP A 6 -1.29 0.97 3.80
N VAL A 7 -2.08 0.51 2.84
CA VAL A 7 -2.58 1.33 1.74
C VAL A 7 -4.10 1.37 1.77
N ARG A 8 -4.66 2.49 1.33
CA ARG A 8 -6.11 2.70 1.29
C ARG A 8 -6.52 3.20 -0.09
N SER A 9 -7.73 2.92 -0.49
CA SER A 9 -8.33 3.50 -1.67
C SER A 9 -9.67 4.08 -1.26
N ASN A 10 -9.88 5.36 -1.49
CA ASN A 10 -11.21 5.95 -1.44
C ASN A 10 -11.68 6.18 -2.88
N GLY A 11 -12.97 5.98 -3.15
CA GLY A 11 -13.59 6.30 -4.42
C GLY A 11 -13.38 7.78 -4.74
N LYS A 12 -12.41 8.08 -5.61
CA LYS A 12 -11.94 9.45 -5.83
C LYS A 12 -12.96 10.30 -6.60
N MET A 13 -13.03 11.58 -6.22
CA MET A 13 -13.16 12.66 -7.19
C MET A 13 -11.84 12.81 -7.95
N ILE A 14 -11.88 12.82 -9.29
CA ILE A 14 -10.72 12.98 -10.17
C ILE A 14 -9.94 14.25 -9.77
N GLY A 15 -8.65 14.10 -9.45
CA GLY A 15 -7.71 15.21 -9.18
C GLY A 15 -7.25 15.37 -7.73
N ALA A 16 -7.81 14.63 -6.76
CA ALA A 16 -7.32 14.66 -5.38
C ALA A 16 -6.03 13.84 -5.22
N LYS A 17 -4.95 14.51 -4.76
CA LYS A 17 -3.74 13.83 -4.26
C LYS A 17 -4.10 13.25 -2.90
N GLU A 18 -4.24 11.93 -2.83
CA GLU A 18 -4.52 11.22 -1.59
C GLU A 18 -3.21 10.72 -1.00
N ASP A 19 -3.08 10.82 0.33
CA ASP A 19 -2.06 10.08 1.07
C ASP A 19 -2.61 8.67 1.32
N ASP A 20 -2.49 7.82 0.29
CA ASP A 20 -3.02 6.46 0.24
C ASP A 20 -1.98 5.40 0.62
N GLY A 21 -0.79 5.83 1.06
CA GLY A 21 0.33 4.95 1.41
C GLY A 21 1.10 4.40 0.22
N LEU A 22 0.65 4.60 -1.03
CA LEU A 22 1.37 4.10 -2.22
C LEU A 22 2.67 4.86 -2.46
N ASP A 23 2.74 6.15 -2.10
CA ASP A 23 3.99 6.93 -2.18
C ASP A 23 5.12 6.28 -1.37
N ILE A 24 4.79 5.73 -0.18
CA ILE A 24 5.75 5.04 0.69
C ILE A 24 6.16 3.71 0.06
N VAL A 25 5.21 2.94 -0.48
CA VAL A 25 5.48 1.69 -1.19
C VAL A 25 6.42 1.93 -2.35
N ASN A 26 6.10 2.90 -3.21
CA ASN A 26 6.88 3.26 -4.39
C ASN A 26 8.32 3.65 -4.01
N LYS A 27 8.49 4.47 -2.96
CA LYS A 27 9.82 4.82 -2.47
C LYS A 27 10.67 3.59 -2.11
N TYR A 28 10.11 2.62 -1.38
CA TYR A 28 10.86 1.41 -1.05
C TYR A 28 11.19 0.56 -2.29
N LEU A 29 10.28 0.48 -3.26
CA LEU A 29 10.54 -0.20 -4.52
C LEU A 29 11.67 0.47 -5.31
N GLU A 30 11.71 1.81 -5.35
CA GLU A 30 12.80 2.58 -5.96
C GLU A 30 14.15 2.37 -5.25
N GLU A 31 14.14 2.13 -3.94
CA GLU A 31 15.33 1.77 -3.14
C GLU A 31 15.76 0.30 -3.27
N GLY A 32 15.15 -0.44 -4.20
CA GLY A 32 15.48 -1.84 -4.50
C GLY A 32 14.90 -2.86 -3.53
N TRP A 33 13.86 -2.50 -2.78
CA TRP A 33 13.07 -3.48 -2.03
C TRP A 33 12.07 -4.19 -2.97
N SER A 34 11.53 -5.33 -2.55
CA SER A 34 10.54 -6.13 -3.30
C SER A 34 9.26 -6.35 -2.51
N VAL A 35 8.13 -6.48 -3.21
CA VAL A 35 6.87 -6.89 -2.58
C VAL A 35 6.91 -8.38 -2.30
N LYS A 36 6.76 -8.74 -1.02
CA LYS A 36 6.65 -10.13 -0.56
C LYS A 36 5.20 -10.64 -0.61
N HIS A 37 4.26 -9.81 -0.15
CA HIS A 37 2.86 -10.20 -0.01
C HIS A 37 1.93 -8.99 0.01
N ILE A 38 0.71 -9.15 -0.51
CA ILE A 38 -0.37 -8.16 -0.43
C ILE A 38 -1.61 -8.87 0.09
N SER A 39 -2.27 -8.26 1.07
CA SER A 39 -3.56 -8.73 1.59
C SER A 39 -4.56 -7.59 1.63
N ALA A 40 -5.67 -7.76 0.93
CA ALA A 40 -6.80 -6.86 1.04
C ALA A 40 -7.55 -7.14 2.35
N CYS A 41 -7.95 -6.08 3.06
CA CYS A 41 -8.77 -6.18 4.27
C CYS A 41 -10.09 -5.44 4.06
N ALA A 42 -11.16 -5.97 4.65
CA ALA A 42 -12.46 -5.31 4.63
C ALA A 42 -12.36 -3.92 5.32
N VAL A 43 -13.03 -2.92 4.75
CA VAL A 43 -13.19 -1.58 5.33
C VAL A 43 -14.65 -1.41 5.76
N GLY A 44 -15.09 -2.27 6.67
CA GLY A 44 -16.51 -2.35 7.06
C GLY A 44 -17.44 -2.55 5.85
N ASP A 45 -18.61 -1.91 5.88
CA ASP A 45 -19.64 -2.00 4.83
C ASP A 45 -19.43 -0.98 3.68
N SER A 46 -18.22 -0.45 3.52
CA SER A 46 -17.95 0.56 2.49
C SER A 46 -17.87 -0.04 1.09
N ILE A 47 -18.77 0.37 0.19
CA ILE A 47 -18.77 -0.03 -1.22
C ILE A 47 -17.70 0.74 -2.02
N ASN A 48 -17.34 1.93 -1.55
CA ASN A 48 -16.46 2.86 -2.28
C ASN A 48 -15.10 3.03 -1.61
N GLN A 49 -14.73 2.20 -0.64
CA GLN A 49 -13.41 2.25 -0.01
C GLN A 49 -12.82 0.86 0.13
N GLY A 50 -11.51 0.76 -0.02
CA GLY A 50 -10.74 -0.46 0.18
C GLY A 50 -9.50 -0.18 1.00
N GLN A 51 -8.98 -1.21 1.66
CA GLN A 51 -7.67 -1.13 2.30
C GLN A 51 -6.92 -2.44 2.08
N ALA A 52 -5.60 -2.36 2.08
CA ALA A 52 -4.73 -3.51 2.05
C ALA A 52 -3.50 -3.23 2.90
N TYR A 53 -2.82 -4.28 3.35
CA TYR A 53 -1.43 -4.17 3.78
C TYR A 53 -0.52 -4.85 2.76
N ILE A 54 0.60 -4.19 2.50
CA ILE A 54 1.66 -4.65 1.60
C ILE A 54 2.88 -4.93 2.45
N VAL A 55 3.37 -6.16 2.38
CA VAL A 55 4.64 -6.57 2.97
C VAL A 55 5.73 -6.34 1.93
N ILE A 56 6.65 -5.44 2.23
CA ILE A 56 7.84 -5.19 1.42
C ILE A 56 9.06 -5.75 2.16
N GLU A 57 9.91 -6.48 1.44
CA GLU A 57 11.12 -7.07 1.96
C GLU A 57 12.36 -6.55 1.21
N LYS A 58 13.50 -6.58 1.88
CA LYS A 58 14.80 -6.38 1.28
C LYS A 58 15.71 -7.50 1.72
N ASN A 59 16.28 -8.18 0.76
CA ASN A 59 17.31 -9.16 1.03
C ASN A 59 18.59 -8.39 1.33
N ASP A 60 19.09 -8.56 2.55
CA ASP A 60 20.41 -8.10 2.93
C ASP A 60 21.38 -9.17 2.40
N GLY A 61 21.84 -8.96 1.16
CA GLY A 61 22.85 -9.82 0.52
C GLY A 61 24.21 -9.69 1.19
#